data_AF-A0A845GFT5-F1
#
_entry.id   AF-A0A845GFT5-F1
#
_cell.length_a   1.000
_cell.length_b   1.000
_cell.length_c   1.000
_cell.angle_alpha   90.00
_cell.angle_beta   90.00
_cell.angle_gamma   90.00
#
_symmetry.space_group_name_H-M   'P 1'
#
loop_
_entity.id
_entity.type
_entity.pdbx_description
1 polymer ?
#
loop_
_entity_poly.entity_id
_entity_poly.type
_entity_poly.pdbx_seq_one_letter_code
_entity_poly.pdbx_strand_id
1 'polypeptide(L)'
;AIGAIQTADLAGLSTNDIAALRSNQLAGLTTDQVGALSTNQIVALTTAAVSGLTTNQIVALTTSQASVLSTAQVAGLTTNAIAALETADFA
;
A
#
# COMPACT_ATOMS: atom_id res chain seq x y z
N ALA A 1 5.45 7.24 -22.60
CA ALA A 1 5.45 7.76 -21.23
C ALA A 1 4.02 7.71 -20.72
N ILE A 2 3.66 6.66 -19.98
CA ILE A 2 2.40 6.66 -19.24
C ILE A 2 2.66 7.65 -18.11
N GLY A 3 1.93 8.77 -18.09
CA GLY A 3 2.17 9.85 -17.13
C GLY A 3 2.32 9.26 -15.74
N ALA A 4 3.47 9.49 -15.10
CA ALA A 4 3.70 9.06 -13.74
C ALA A 4 2.56 9.64 -12.89
N ILE A 5 1.72 8.77 -12.33
CA ILE A 5 0.60 9.19 -11.48
C ILE A 5 1.19 10.08 -10.39
N GLN A 6 0.76 11.34 -10.29
CA GLN A 6 1.29 12.21 -9.26
C GLN A 6 0.75 11.75 -7.90
N THR A 7 1.47 12.02 -6.81
CA THR A 7 0.97 11.73 -5.45
C THR A 7 -0.38 12.41 -5.19
N ALA A 8 -0.59 13.59 -5.77
CA ALA A 8 -1.87 14.30 -5.73
C ALA A 8 -3.00 13.57 -6.48
N ASP A 9 -2.68 12.91 -7.61
CA ASP A 9 -3.66 12.12 -8.36
C ASP A 9 -4.11 10.92 -7.53
N LEU A 10 -3.18 10.29 -6.81
CA LEU A 10 -3.50 9.18 -5.90
C LEU A 10 -4.42 9.63 -4.77
N ALA A 11 -4.21 10.81 -4.18
CA ALA A 11 -5.10 11.35 -3.17
C ALA A 11 -6.53 11.61 -3.70
N GLY A 12 -6.68 11.85 -5.01
CA GLY A 12 -7.96 12.04 -5.68
C GLY A 12 -8.73 10.75 -5.98
N LEU A 13 -8.11 9.57 -5.87
CA LEU A 13 -8.77 8.28 -6.14
C LEU A 13 -9.78 7.92 -5.06
N SER A 14 -10.98 7.49 -5.45
CA SER A 14 -11.96 7.00 -4.49
C SER A 14 -11.53 5.65 -3.91
N THR A 15 -12.06 5.28 -2.75
CA THR A 15 -11.82 3.94 -2.17
C THR A 15 -12.33 2.80 -3.06
N ASN A 16 -13.36 3.05 -3.89
CA ASN A 16 -13.83 2.08 -4.88
C ASN A 16 -12.80 1.86 -5.99
N ASP A 17 -12.15 2.93 -6.45
CA ASP A 17 -11.08 2.83 -7.46
C ASP A 17 -9.88 2.06 -6.89
N ILE A 18 -9.53 2.33 -5.63
CA ILE A 18 -8.46 1.61 -4.93
C ILE A 18 -8.80 0.12 -4.75
N ALA A 19 -10.03 -0.20 -4.38
CA ALA A 19 -10.48 -1.59 -4.25
C ALA A 19 -10.45 -2.35 -5.59
N ALA A 20 -10.56 -1.64 -6.72
CA ALA A 20 -10.49 -2.21 -8.06
C ALA A 20 -9.04 -2.44 -8.56
N LEU A 21 -8.02 -1.93 -7.86
CA LEU A 21 -6.62 -2.11 -8.24
C LEU A 21 -6.19 -3.57 -8.11
N ARG A 22 -5.46 -4.03 -9.12
CA ARG A 22 -4.82 -5.36 -9.12
C ARG A 22 -3.41 -5.28 -8.57
N SER A 23 -2.91 -6.43 -8.10
CA SER A 23 -1.57 -6.59 -7.53
C SER A 23 -0.45 -6.01 -8.41
N ASN A 24 -0.50 -6.22 -9.73
CA ASN A 24 0.50 -5.69 -10.66
C ASN A 24 0.48 -4.17 -10.80
N GLN A 25 -0.69 -3.54 -10.66
CA GLN A 25 -0.81 -2.07 -10.68
C GLN A 25 -0.23 -1.48 -9.39
N LEU A 26 -0.49 -2.14 -8.26
CA LEU A 26 0.06 -1.74 -6.96
C LEU A 26 1.58 -1.91 -6.91
N ALA A 27 2.11 -3.02 -7.42
CA ALA A 27 3.56 -3.26 -7.55
C ALA A 27 4.27 -2.25 -8.45
N GLY A 28 3.53 -1.58 -9.35
CA GLY A 28 4.06 -0.52 -10.21
C GLY A 28 4.17 0.85 -9.55
N LEU A 29 3.62 1.03 -8.34
CA LEU A 29 3.74 2.29 -7.59
C LEU A 29 5.14 2.47 -7.01
N THR A 30 5.64 3.70 -6.97
CA THR A 30 6.84 4.03 -6.21
C THR A 30 6.56 4.02 -4.71
N THR A 31 7.61 3.97 -3.89
CA THR A 31 7.50 4.09 -2.43
C THR A 31 6.88 5.43 -2.02
N ASP A 32 7.23 6.52 -2.71
CA ASP A 32 6.66 7.85 -2.46
C ASP A 32 5.15 7.90 -2.77
N GLN A 33 4.73 7.21 -3.83
CA GLN A 33 3.32 7.07 -4.20
C GLN A 33 2.54 6.26 -3.17
N VAL A 34 3.14 5.19 -2.61
CA VAL A 34 2.54 4.40 -1.53
C VAL A 34 2.41 5.23 -0.25
N GLY A 35 3.46 5.97 0.13
CA GLY A 35 3.42 6.86 1.30
C GLY A 35 2.41 8.01 1.17
N ALA A 36 2.02 8.38 -0.06
CA ALA A 36 1.02 9.40 -0.32
C ALA A 36 -0.45 8.92 -0.21
N LEU A 37 -0.69 7.61 -0.12
CA LEU A 37 -2.05 7.08 0.03
C LEU A 37 -2.65 7.47 1.38
N SER A 38 -3.92 7.89 1.38
CA SER A 38 -4.62 8.13 2.64
C SER A 38 -4.91 6.82 3.38
N THR A 39 -5.12 6.90 4.69
CA THR A 39 -5.49 5.74 5.52
C THR A 39 -6.79 5.08 5.05
N ASN A 40 -7.77 5.86 4.58
CA ASN A 40 -9.01 5.33 4.00
C ASN A 40 -8.76 4.49 2.74
N GLN A 41 -7.81 4.90 1.91
CA GLN A 41 -7.41 4.16 0.72
C GLN A 41 -6.65 2.88 1.09
N ILE A 42 -5.79 2.92 2.11
CA ILE A 42 -5.13 1.72 2.64
C ILE A 42 -6.17 0.70 3.14
N VAL A 43 -7.18 1.13 3.90
CA VAL A 43 -8.27 0.24 4.36
C VAL A 43 -9.04 -0.37 3.19
N ALA A 44 -9.16 0.33 2.06
CA ALA A 44 -9.87 -0.14 0.88
C ALA A 44 -9.09 -1.17 0.04
N LEU A 45 -7.80 -1.38 0.30
CA LEU A 45 -7.00 -2.37 -0.44
C LEU A 45 -7.49 -3.79 -0.16
N THR A 46 -7.72 -4.56 -1.22
CA THR A 46 -8.07 -5.97 -1.08
C THR A 46 -6.86 -6.80 -0.65
N THR A 47 -7.09 -7.94 0.00
CA THR A 47 -6.01 -8.84 0.43
C THR A 47 -5.18 -9.36 -0.75
N ALA A 48 -5.82 -9.60 -1.90
CA ALA A 48 -5.15 -9.98 -3.14
C ALA A 48 -4.25 -8.85 -3.67
N ALA A 49 -4.67 -7.59 -3.58
CA ALA A 49 -3.84 -6.45 -3.96
C ALA A 49 -2.65 -6.28 -3.01
N VAL A 50 -2.87 -6.44 -1.69
CA VAL A 50 -1.82 -6.37 -0.66
C VAL A 50 -0.75 -7.44 -0.87
N SER A 51 -1.11 -8.67 -1.26
CA SER A 51 -0.13 -9.71 -1.58
C SER A 51 0.79 -9.39 -2.77
N GLY A 52 0.39 -8.40 -3.59
CA GLY A 52 1.17 -7.90 -4.71
C GLY A 52 2.19 -6.83 -4.36
N LEU A 53 2.15 -6.27 -3.14
CA LEU A 53 3.08 -5.24 -2.72
C LEU A 53 4.50 -5.81 -2.61
N THR A 54 5.46 -5.04 -3.10
CA THR A 54 6.87 -5.35 -2.93
C THR A 54 7.31 -5.04 -1.51
N THR A 55 8.41 -5.67 -1.07
CA THR A 55 8.99 -5.42 0.25
C THR A 55 9.29 -3.93 0.49
N ASN A 56 9.84 -3.24 -0.51
CA ASN A 56 10.15 -1.81 -0.41
C ASN A 56 8.89 -0.95 -0.22
N GLN A 57 7.78 -1.30 -0.86
CA GLN A 57 6.51 -0.58 -0.71
C GLN A 57 5.89 -0.80 0.66
N ILE A 58 6.07 -1.99 1.25
CA ILE A 58 5.60 -2.29 2.61
C ILE A 58 6.40 -1.48 3.64
N VAL A 59 7.73 -1.44 3.52
CA VAL A 59 8.60 -0.63 4.39
C VAL A 59 8.38 0.88 4.18
N ALA A 60 7.85 1.29 3.02
CA ALA A 60 7.51 2.69 2.76
C ALA A 60 6.17 3.13 3.38
N LEU A 61 5.40 2.23 3.98
CA LEU A 61 4.18 2.61 4.70
C LEU A 61 4.54 3.47 5.91
N THR A 62 3.85 4.59 6.06
CA THR A 62 3.95 5.40 7.28
C THR A 62 3.30 4.68 8.46
N THR A 63 3.69 5.02 9.69
CA THR A 63 3.07 4.49 10.92
C THR A 63 1.54 4.65 10.91
N SER A 64 1.03 5.79 10.41
CA SER A 64 -0.41 6.03 10.30
C SER A 64 -1.09 5.06 9.34
N GLN A 65 -0.47 4.75 8.20
CA GLN A 65 -1.00 3.77 7.24
C GLN A 65 -0.90 2.34 7.77
N ALA A 66 0.22 1.98 8.40
CA ALA A 66 0.39 0.66 9.02
C ALA A 66 -0.63 0.41 10.13
N SER A 67 -0.95 1.43 10.94
CA SER A 67 -1.91 1.33 12.06
C SER A 67 -3.35 1.02 11.65
N VAL A 68 -3.71 1.29 10.39
CA VAL A 68 -5.07 1.06 9.88
C VAL A 68 -5.21 -0.23 9.07
N LEU A 69 -4.14 -1.01 8.91
CA LEU A 69 -4.21 -2.30 8.24
C LEU A 69 -5.11 -3.26 9.03
N SER A 70 -6.08 -3.85 8.33
CA SER A 70 -6.91 -4.90 8.89
C SER A 70 -6.13 -6.20 9.07
N THR A 71 -6.60 -7.07 9.97
CA THR A 71 -6.02 -8.39 10.18
C THR A 71 -6.00 -9.25 8.90
N ALA A 72 -7.02 -9.11 8.05
CA ALA A 72 -7.08 -9.79 6.76
C ALA A 72 -6.01 -9.31 5.78
N GLN A 73 -5.72 -8.00 5.75
CA GLN A 73 -4.67 -7.43 4.92
C GLN A 73 -3.28 -7.85 5.42
N VAL A 74 -3.06 -7.84 6.74
CA VAL A 74 -1.83 -8.34 7.35
C VAL A 74 -1.61 -9.82 7.03
N ALA A 75 -2.67 -10.64 7.05
CA ALA A 75 -2.60 -12.04 6.65
C ALA A 75 -2.28 -12.24 5.15
N GLY A 76 -2.50 -11.22 4.31
CA GLY A 76 -2.13 -11.21 2.90
C GLY A 76 -0.68 -10.83 2.62
N LEU A 77 0.08 -10.40 3.64
CA LEU A 77 1.50 -10.07 3.48
C LEU A 77 2.34 -11.33 3.26
N THR A 78 3.35 -11.21 2.40
CA THR A 78 4.32 -12.28 2.19
C THR A 78 5.27 -12.39 3.39
N THR A 79 5.86 -13.58 3.59
CA THR A 79 6.87 -13.77 4.64
C THR A 79 8.08 -12.86 4.49
N ASN A 80 8.47 -12.55 3.25
CA ASN A 80 9.57 -11.61 2.97
C ASN A 80 9.20 -10.17 3.34
N ALA A 81 7.95 -9.75 3.13
CA ALA A 81 7.48 -8.44 3.56
C ALA A 81 7.49 -8.35 5.09
N ILE A 82 7.00 -9.39 5.78
CA ILE A 82 6.99 -9.43 7.25
C ILE A 82 8.43 -9.38 7.81
N ALA A 83 9.37 -10.10 7.18
CA ALA A 83 10.76 -10.13 7.62
C ALA A 83 11.52 -8.81 7.43
N ALA A 84 11.02 -7.92 6.56
CA ALA A 84 11.66 -6.63 6.28
C ALA A 84 11.10 -5.48 7.13
N LEU A 85 10.03 -5.71 7.89
CA LEU A 85 9.48 -4.70 8.78
C LEU A 85 10.43 -4.41 9.94
N GLU A 86 10.69 -3.14 10.15
CA GLU A 86 11.52 -2.61 11.23
C GLU A 86 10.64 -2.08 12.36
N THR A 87 11.19 -1.94 13.57
CA THR A 87 10.44 -1.36 14.69
C THR A 87 10.02 0.09 14.43
N ALA A 88 10.76 0.80 13.57
CA ALA A 88 10.45 2.16 13.16
C ALA A 88 9.14 2.27 12.36
N ASP A 89 8.74 1.20 11.66
CA ASP A 89 7.49 1.16 10.87
C ASP A 89 6.23 1.16 11.78
N PHE A 90 6.41 0.94 13.08
CA PHE A 90 5.36 0.86 14.09
C PHE A 90 5.49 1.91 15.21
N ALA A 91 6.49 2.79 15.16
CA ALA A 91 6.77 3.83 16.16
C ALA A 91 6.05 5.14 15.82
#